data_AF-D9PGR5-F1
#
_entry.id   AF-D9PGR5-F1
#
_cell.length_a   1.000
_cell.length_b   1.000
_cell.length_c   1.000
_cell.angle_alpha   90.00
_cell.angle_beta   90.00
_cell.angle_gamma   90.00
#
_symmetry.space_group_name_H-M   'P 1'
#
loop_
_entity.id
_entity.type
_entity.pdbx_description
1 polymer ?
#
loop_
_entity_poly.entity_id
_entity_poly.type
_entity_poly.pdbx_seq_one_letter_code
_entity_poly.pdbx_strand_id
1 'polypeptide(L)'
;VRAARGEIFDVAVDIRKGSPTYGRWVGEILSEENRNMIYIPQGFAHGFCVLSQGADVIYKISGVYSPQDEAGIIWNDVDLGIEWPMETPIVSGKDGRWPAFKEADIKFEYDAGLK
;
A
#
# COMPACT_ATOMS: atom_id res chain seq x y z
N VAL A 1 4.71 -7.31 5.45
CA VAL A 1 3.34 -7.27 6.01
C VAL A 1 2.73 -8.65 5.92
N ARG A 2 1.95 -9.07 6.94
CA ARG A 2 1.14 -10.30 6.93
C ARG A 2 -0.13 -10.11 7.76
N ALA A 3 -1.17 -10.89 7.46
CA ALA A 3 -2.27 -11.13 8.39
C ALA A 3 -1.88 -12.28 9.34
N ALA A 4 -1.97 -12.03 10.65
CA ALA A 4 -1.81 -13.05 11.68
C ALA A 4 -3.15 -13.69 12.07
N ARG A 5 -4.23 -12.90 11.93
CA ARG A 5 -5.62 -13.32 12.09
C ARG A 5 -6.47 -12.70 10.98
N GLY A 6 -7.49 -13.40 10.50
CA GLY A 6 -8.41 -12.93 9.47
C GLY A 6 -7.78 -12.87 8.09
N GLU A 7 -8.33 -12.01 7.23
CA GLU A 7 -7.97 -11.89 5.81
C GLU A 7 -7.95 -10.42 5.36
N ILE A 8 -6.91 -10.05 4.61
CA ILE A 8 -6.77 -8.74 3.97
C ILE A 8 -6.43 -8.92 2.49
N PHE A 9 -6.85 -7.97 1.67
CA PHE A 9 -6.26 -7.72 0.36
C PHE A 9 -5.21 -6.62 0.50
N ASP A 10 -3.94 -6.99 0.29
CA ASP A 10 -2.77 -6.14 0.51
C ASP A 10 -2.23 -5.65 -0.84
N VAL A 11 -1.96 -4.35 -0.96
CA VAL A 11 -1.58 -3.70 -2.22
C VAL A 11 -0.29 -2.92 -2.07
N ALA A 12 0.60 -3.08 -3.04
CA ALA A 12 1.81 -2.29 -3.21
C ALA A 12 1.78 -1.55 -4.54
N VAL A 13 2.05 -0.24 -4.53
CA VAL A 13 2.09 0.61 -5.72
C VAL A 13 3.51 1.12 -5.94
N ASP A 14 4.05 0.96 -7.13
CA ASP A 14 5.36 1.50 -7.48
C ASP A 14 5.26 3.02 -7.70
N ILE A 15 5.83 3.79 -6.77
CA ILE A 15 5.83 5.26 -6.82
C ILE A 15 7.23 5.81 -7.14
N ARG A 16 8.15 5.01 -7.69
CA ARG A 16 9.49 5.48 -8.05
C ARG A 16 9.46 6.15 -9.42
N LYS A 17 9.66 7.45 -9.47
CA LYS A 17 9.73 8.23 -10.72
C LYS A 17 10.77 7.64 -11.66
N GLY A 18 10.42 7.49 -12.94
CA GLY A 18 11.28 6.83 -13.95
C GLY A 18 11.24 5.30 -13.95
N SER A 19 10.52 4.65 -13.03
CA SER A 19 10.34 3.19 -13.04
C SER A 19 9.53 2.74 -14.27
N PRO A 20 9.92 1.62 -14.93
CA PRO A 20 9.10 0.98 -15.97
C PRO A 20 7.71 0.54 -15.49
N THR A 21 7.54 0.40 -14.17
CA THR A 21 6.28 0.02 -13.53
C THR A 21 5.68 1.16 -12.70
N TYR A 22 6.13 2.42 -12.87
CA TYR A 22 5.58 3.57 -12.14
C TYR A 22 4.06 3.66 -12.28
N GLY A 23 3.36 3.82 -11.16
CA GLY A 23 1.91 3.86 -11.07
C GLY A 23 1.22 2.50 -11.20
N ARG A 24 1.97 1.41 -11.42
CA ARG A 24 1.41 0.05 -11.40
C ARG A 24 1.39 -0.48 -9.99
N TRP A 25 0.41 -1.36 -9.74
CA TRP A 25 0.24 -2.00 -8.45
C TRP A 25 0.20 -3.52 -8.58
N VAL A 26 0.51 -4.19 -7.46
CA VAL A 26 0.26 -5.61 -7.26
C VAL A 26 -0.60 -5.76 -6.01
N GLY A 27 -1.56 -6.67 -6.05
CA GLY A 27 -2.42 -7.00 -4.92
C GLY A 27 -2.41 -8.50 -4.66
N GLU A 28 -2.51 -8.89 -3.40
CA GLU A 28 -2.56 -10.30 -2.98
C GLU A 28 -3.41 -10.46 -1.71
N ILE A 29 -4.03 -11.62 -1.57
CA ILE A 29 -4.75 -11.97 -0.34
C ILE A 29 -3.75 -12.49 0.70
N LEU A 30 -3.69 -11.85 1.86
CA LEU A 30 -2.92 -12.32 3.02
C LEU A 30 -3.88 -12.75 4.12
N SER A 31 -3.73 -13.99 4.59
CA SER A 31 -4.64 -14.54 5.60
C SER A 31 -3.92 -15.38 6.67
N GLU A 32 -4.63 -15.62 7.77
CA GLU A 32 -4.19 -16.56 8.80
C GLU A 32 -4.00 -18.00 8.29
N GLU A 33 -4.73 -18.36 7.22
CA GLU A 33 -4.67 -19.67 6.58
C GLU A 33 -3.47 -19.81 5.65
N ASN A 34 -3.31 -18.88 4.70
CA ASN A 34 -2.22 -18.97 3.72
C ASN A 34 -0.86 -18.58 4.31
N ARG A 35 -0.85 -17.78 5.39
CA ARG A 35 0.34 -17.33 6.13
C ARG A 35 1.39 -16.64 5.26
N ASN A 36 0.98 -16.13 4.10
CA ASN A 36 1.85 -15.42 3.19
C ASN A 36 2.30 -14.10 3.82
N MET A 37 3.44 -13.62 3.34
CA MET A 37 3.99 -12.33 3.73
C MET A 37 4.47 -11.60 2.49
N ILE A 38 4.11 -10.33 2.37
CA ILE A 38 4.61 -9.45 1.32
C ILE A 38 5.70 -8.55 1.89
N TYR A 39 6.77 -8.40 1.12
CA TYR A 39 7.77 -7.37 1.34
C TYR A 39 7.41 -6.15 0.49
N ILE A 40 7.32 -4.98 1.12
CA ILE A 40 7.12 -3.70 0.45
C ILE A 40 8.48 -3.01 0.35
N PRO A 41 9.06 -2.87 -0.86
CA PRO A 41 10.34 -2.20 -1.04
C PRO A 41 10.23 -0.70 -0.75
N GLN A 42 11.37 -0.07 -0.45
CA GLN A 42 11.43 1.40 -0.39
C GLN A 42 11.02 2.01 -1.73
N GLY A 43 10.25 3.09 -1.68
CA GLY A 43 9.69 3.74 -2.87
C GLY A 43 8.42 3.07 -3.41
N PHE A 44 7.79 2.18 -2.64
CA PHE A 44 6.43 1.72 -2.90
C PHE A 44 5.47 2.33 -1.89
N ALA A 45 4.28 2.72 -2.35
CA ALA A 45 3.17 3.00 -1.46
C ALA A 45 2.49 1.68 -1.07
N HIS A 46 1.93 1.64 0.14
CA HIS A 46 1.30 0.45 0.70
C HIS A 46 -0.09 0.79 1.23
N GLY A 47 -1.04 -0.10 0.99
CA GLY A 47 -2.39 -0.03 1.53
C GLY A 47 -3.00 -1.42 1.57
N PHE A 48 -4.05 -1.60 2.38
CA PHE A 48 -4.77 -2.87 2.44
C PHE A 48 -6.23 -2.63 2.81
N CYS A 49 -7.10 -3.59 2.47
CA CYS A 49 -8.47 -3.62 2.95
C CYS A 49 -8.79 -4.96 3.63
N VAL A 50 -9.52 -4.92 4.74
CA VAL A 50 -9.89 -6.12 5.51
C VAL A 50 -11.11 -6.78 4.87
N LEU A 51 -11.03 -8.09 4.61
CA LEU A 51 -12.09 -8.88 3.95
C LEU A 51 -12.91 -9.72 4.93
N SER A 52 -12.33 -10.08 6.08
CA SER A 52 -13.02 -10.75 7.17
C SER A 52 -13.70 -9.77 8.12
N GLN A 53 -14.43 -10.27 9.12
CA GLN A 53 -15.04 -9.43 10.18
C GLN A 53 -14.02 -8.52 10.89
N GLY A 54 -12.76 -8.96 10.95
CA GLY A 54 -11.62 -8.20 11.43
C GLY A 54 -10.32 -8.93 11.10
N ALA A 55 -9.18 -8.25 11.19
CA ALA A 55 -7.87 -8.82 10.93
C ALA A 55 -6.80 -8.21 11.85
N ASP A 56 -5.81 -9.04 12.23
CA ASP A 56 -4.62 -8.59 12.95
C ASP A 56 -3.45 -8.54 11.96
N VAL A 57 -3.03 -7.33 11.59
CA VAL A 57 -1.96 -7.11 10.59
C VAL A 57 -0.63 -6.81 11.28
N ILE A 58 0.41 -7.54 10.91
CA ILE A 58 1.75 -7.42 11.49
C ILE A 58 2.75 -6.93 10.45
N TYR A 59 3.54 -5.94 10.86
CA TYR A 59 4.62 -5.36 10.08
C TYR A 59 5.98 -5.67 10.70
N LYS A 60 6.93 -6.04 9.85
CA LYS A 60 8.35 -5.91 10.14
C LYS A 60 8.82 -4.68 9.38
N ILE A 61 9.32 -3.67 10.09
CA ILE A 61 9.69 -2.38 9.53
C ILE A 61 11.20 -2.16 9.64
N SER A 62 11.78 -1.46 8.68
CA SER A 62 13.22 -1.14 8.63
C SER A 62 13.59 0.12 9.44
N GLY A 63 12.62 0.93 9.84
CA GLY A 63 12.81 2.17 10.58
C GLY A 63 11.68 2.47 11.56
N VAL A 64 11.92 3.39 12.48
CA VAL A 64 10.92 3.86 13.44
C VAL A 64 9.96 4.83 12.75
N TYR A 65 8.69 4.83 13.16
CA TYR A 65 7.69 5.76 12.65
C TYR A 65 8.10 7.23 12.87
N SER A 66 7.97 8.04 11.82
CA SER A 66 8.24 9.47 11.79
C SER A 66 7.05 10.19 11.13
N PRO A 67 6.18 10.87 11.90
CA PRO A 67 5.02 11.57 11.34
C PRO A 67 5.37 12.62 10.29
N GLN A 68 6.57 13.21 10.39
CA GLN A 68 7.04 14.25 9.46
C GLN A 68 7.37 13.68 8.07
N ASP A 69 7.67 12.39 8.01
CA ASP A 69 8.00 11.67 6.77
C ASP A 69 6.80 10.87 6.23
N GLU A 70 5.65 10.93 6.88
CA GLU A 70 4.42 10.30 6.41
C GLU A 70 3.84 11.06 5.22
N ALA A 71 3.59 10.34 4.13
CA ALA A 71 2.88 10.83 2.95
C ALA A 71 1.93 9.74 2.46
N GLY A 72 0.92 10.12 1.69
CA GLY A 72 -0.06 9.18 1.16
C GLY A 72 -0.65 9.63 -0.18
N ILE A 73 -1.39 8.70 -0.76
CA ILE A 73 -2.19 8.87 -1.97
C ILE A 73 -3.62 8.47 -1.62
N ILE A 74 -4.62 9.15 -2.18
CA ILE A 74 -6.01 8.78 -1.97
C ILE A 74 -6.25 7.33 -2.40
N TRP A 75 -6.90 6.54 -1.55
CA TRP A 75 -7.04 5.09 -1.77
C TRP A 75 -7.83 4.73 -3.04
N ASN A 76 -8.80 5.58 -3.43
CA ASN A 76 -9.65 5.41 -4.62
C ASN A 76 -9.17 6.25 -5.80
N ASP A 77 -7.86 6.45 -5.92
CA ASP A 77 -7.27 7.19 -7.04
C ASP A 77 -7.58 6.51 -8.39
N VAL A 78 -8.15 7.28 -9.31
CA VAL A 78 -8.58 6.79 -10.63
C VAL A 78 -7.42 6.47 -11.57
N ASP A 79 -6.25 7.09 -11.38
CA ASP A 79 -5.08 6.85 -12.22
C ASP A 79 -4.36 5.56 -11.79
N LEU A 80 -4.35 5.25 -10.49
CA LEU A 80 -3.86 3.97 -9.98
C LEU A 80 -4.84 2.82 -10.26
N GLY A 81 -6.15 3.10 -10.22
CA GLY A 81 -7.18 2.13 -10.61
C GLY A 81 -7.10 0.82 -9.81
N ILE A 82 -6.83 0.91 -8.50
CA ILE A 82 -6.72 -0.27 -7.65
C ILE A 82 -8.11 -0.92 -7.50
N GLU A 83 -8.20 -2.20 -7.84
CA GLU A 83 -9.42 -2.98 -7.75
C GLU A 83 -9.64 -3.50 -6.33
N TRP A 84 -10.02 -2.59 -5.43
CA TRP A 84 -10.35 -2.96 -4.05
C TRP A 84 -11.61 -3.85 -4.02
N PRO A 85 -11.56 -5.07 -3.45
CA PRO A 85 -12.69 -6.00 -3.40
C PRO A 85 -13.70 -5.64 -2.31
N MET A 86 -14.11 -4.37 -2.25
CA MET A 86 -15.17 -3.87 -1.35
C MET A 86 -15.84 -2.61 -1.89
N GLU A 87 -17.14 -2.50 -1.67
CA GLU A 87 -17.93 -1.36 -2.20
C GLU A 87 -17.96 -0.16 -1.25
N THR A 88 -18.05 -0.41 0.07
CA THR A 88 -18.25 0.64 1.09
C THR A 88 -17.19 0.55 2.20
N PRO A 89 -15.93 0.94 1.94
CA PRO A 89 -14.88 0.91 2.95
C PRO A 89 -15.14 1.89 4.09
N ILE A 90 -14.75 1.51 5.30
CA ILE A 90 -14.57 2.45 6.40
C ILE A 90 -13.14 2.98 6.30
N VAL A 91 -13.01 4.24 5.90
CA VAL A 91 -11.71 4.89 5.69
C VAL A 91 -11.46 5.91 6.79
N SER A 92 -10.22 5.99 7.26
CA SER A 92 -9.86 7.01 8.23
C SER A 92 -10.00 8.42 7.63
N GLY A 93 -10.28 9.42 8.46
CA GLY A 93 -10.34 10.80 7.99
C GLY A 93 -9.00 11.29 7.40
N LYS A 94 -7.88 10.67 7.79
CA LYS A 94 -6.55 10.96 7.22
C LYS A 94 -6.46 10.40 5.80
N ASP A 95 -6.76 9.12 5.62
CA ASP A 95 -6.58 8.44 4.34
C ASP A 95 -7.59 8.89 3.28
N GLY A 96 -8.76 9.36 3.71
CA GLY A 96 -9.75 10.00 2.84
C GLY A 96 -9.40 11.43 2.40
N ARG A 97 -8.25 11.98 2.81
CA ARG A 97 -7.81 13.35 2.49
C ARG A 97 -6.44 13.42 1.83
N TRP A 98 -5.80 12.29 1.55
CA TRP A 98 -4.57 12.30 0.77
C TRP A 98 -4.81 12.86 -0.64
N PRO A 99 -3.79 13.46 -1.28
CA PRO A 99 -3.91 13.95 -2.65
C PRO A 99 -4.10 12.80 -3.65
N ALA A 100 -4.58 13.15 -4.84
CA ALA A 100 -4.56 12.25 -5.99
C ALA A 100 -3.11 11.87 -6.35
N PHE A 101 -2.91 10.73 -7.02
CA PHE A 101 -1.59 10.19 -7.35
C PHE A 101 -0.72 11.19 -8.13
N LYS A 102 -1.32 11.92 -9.07
CA LYS A 102 -0.62 12.95 -9.86
C LYS A 102 -0.19 14.18 -9.04
N GLU A 103 -0.82 14.41 -7.89
CA GLU A 103 -0.57 15.57 -7.02
C GLU A 103 0.23 15.19 -5.76
N ALA A 104 0.46 13.90 -5.54
CA ALA A 104 1.19 13.41 -4.39
C ALA A 104 2.66 13.85 -4.42
N ASP A 105 3.18 14.26 -3.25
CA ASP A 105 4.58 14.65 -3.05
C ASP A 105 5.49 13.40 -3.03
N ILE A 106 5.75 12.86 -4.23
CA ILE A 106 6.57 11.67 -4.43
C ILE A 106 8.05 12.06 -4.55
N LYS A 107 8.86 11.59 -3.60
CA LYS A 107 10.31 11.87 -3.49
C LYS A 107 11.21 10.69 -3.86
N PHE A 108 10.63 9.63 -4.42
CA PHE A 108 11.37 8.43 -4.80
C PHE A 108 11.66 8.44 -6.30
N GLU A 109 12.92 8.22 -6.65
CA GLU A 109 13.39 8.04 -8.02
C GLU A 109 13.75 6.55 -8.22
N TYR A 110 13.54 6.05 -9.43
CA TYR A 110 13.90 4.69 -9.79
C TYR A 110 15.38 4.61 -10.11
N ASP A 111 16.10 3.82 -9.31
CA ASP A 111 17.47 3.44 -9.63
C ASP A 111 17.46 2.10 -10.38
N ALA A 112 17.82 2.12 -11.66
CA ALA A 112 17.99 0.92 -12.47
C ALA A 112 19.21 0.08 -12.05
N GLY A 113 20.03 0.59 -11.12
CA GLY A 113 21.26 0.00 -10.62
C GLY A 113 21.13 -0.68 -9.27
N LEU A 114 20.30 -1.72 -9.17
CA LEU A 114 20.47 -2.76 -8.15
C LEU A 114 20.77 -4.07 -8.87
N LYS A 115 22.08 -4.39 -8.94
CA LYS A 115 22.56 -5.77 -9.06
C LYS A 115 22.50 -6.43 -7.68
#